data_AF-A0AAE1VY94-F1
#
_entry.id   AF-A0AAE1VY94-F1
#
_cell.length_a   1.000
_cell.length_b   1.000
_cell.length_c   1.000
_cell.angle_alpha   90.00
_cell.angle_beta   90.00
_cell.angle_gamma   90.00
#
_symmetry.space_group_name_H-M   'P 1'
#
loop_
_entity.id
_entity.type
_entity.pdbx_description
1 polymer ?
#
loop_
_entity_poly.entity_id
_entity_poly.type
_entity_poly.pdbx_seq_one_letter_code
_entity_poly.pdbx_strand_id
1 'polypeptide(L)'
;MAPAAAVISNYEEEEIVRPIADFSPSLWGDHCYAIMLIYHQVTHALEQSLHKSIPRVETRYFISFYDEEELKNDVLLRFAAKLDFNLLQMLHKQELSEVSKWWKDLDFMTTLPYARDRAVKCYFRTVGVYAEPQYSEARVMLAKTIAMISIVDDTFNAYGIVKELEVYTDDIQRWDINQIDRLPDYMKISYKALLDLYNDYETELSKDGRSEMKEIVRNYFVEAKWFIEGYMPPVEKGRGHIATGIECYMRDYGVSTEEAMEKFQEMAEIAWKDVNEGILRPTPVSTKILTRILNLARIIDVTYKHNQDGYTHPEKRCAVQPDIHDTSETAVGILFVSKSTEGLNLTSLLKP
;
A
#
# COMPACT_ATOMS: atom_id res chain seq x y z
N MET A 1 12.96 11.55 23.13
CA MET A 1 13.54 11.93 21.80
C MET A 1 14.37 10.83 21.14
N ALA A 2 14.80 9.76 21.84
CA ALA A 2 15.59 8.67 21.26
C ALA A 2 14.86 7.66 20.33
N PRO A 3 13.58 7.28 20.50
CA PRO A 3 13.01 6.16 19.72
C PRO A 3 12.72 6.48 18.24
N ALA A 4 12.64 7.76 17.86
CA ALA A 4 12.39 8.15 16.47
C ALA A 4 13.63 8.03 15.57
N ALA A 5 14.84 8.10 16.13
CA ALA A 5 16.09 8.02 15.37
C ALA A 5 16.51 6.56 15.09
N ALA A 6 16.19 5.63 15.99
CA ALA A 6 16.53 4.21 15.85
C ALA A 6 15.93 3.55 14.59
N VAL A 7 14.79 4.05 14.08
CA VAL A 7 14.16 3.53 12.85
C VAL A 7 14.92 3.97 11.58
N ILE A 8 15.78 5.00 11.68
CA ILE A 8 16.58 5.56 10.59
C ILE A 8 18.07 5.16 10.72
N SER A 9 18.54 4.76 11.91
CA SER A 9 19.94 4.40 12.17
C SER A 9 20.13 2.94 12.62
N ASN A 10 21.15 2.26 12.09
CA ASN A 10 21.61 0.91 12.45
C ASN A 10 22.15 0.78 13.90
N TYR A 11 21.38 1.13 14.93
CA TYR A 11 21.83 0.97 16.33
C TYR A 11 20.79 0.26 17.18
N GLU A 12 21.21 -0.87 17.76
CA GLU A 12 20.58 -1.52 18.91
C GLU A 12 20.91 -0.70 20.16
N GLU A 13 19.89 -0.21 20.87
CA GLU A 13 19.98 0.08 22.30
C GLU A 13 18.75 -0.48 23.01
N GLU A 14 18.97 -1.51 23.83
CA GLU A 14 18.03 -2.04 24.82
C GLU A 14 18.00 -1.16 26.08
N GLU A 15 16.81 -1.13 26.72
CA GLU A 15 16.52 -0.72 28.10
C GLU A 15 16.62 0.79 28.42
N ILE A 16 15.64 1.52 28.99
CA ILE A 16 14.75 1.23 30.13
C ILE A 16 13.49 2.12 29.99
N VAL A 17 12.28 1.56 29.99
CA VAL A 17 11.06 2.29 30.36
C VAL A 17 10.34 1.49 31.44
N ARG A 18 10.44 1.92 32.70
CA ARG A 18 9.58 1.40 33.78
C ARG A 18 8.20 2.06 33.69
N PRO A 19 7.09 1.34 33.96
CA PRO A 19 5.76 1.93 33.91
C PRO A 19 5.61 3.02 34.98
N ILE A 20 5.12 4.20 34.59
CA ILE A 20 4.73 5.32 35.47
C ILE A 20 3.40 4.98 36.18
N ALA A 21 3.24 3.75 36.68
CA ALA A 21 1.94 3.22 37.11
C ALA A 21 1.60 3.47 38.60
N ASP A 22 2.55 3.90 39.43
CA ASP A 22 2.39 3.84 40.90
C ASP A 22 2.37 5.19 41.65
N PHE A 23 2.13 6.34 41.00
CA PHE A 23 2.02 7.63 41.71
C PHE A 23 0.60 8.20 41.76
N SER A 24 0.21 8.70 42.95
CA SER A 24 -1.11 9.32 43.21
C SER A 24 -1.37 10.53 42.29
N PRO A 25 -2.54 10.62 41.61
CA PRO A 25 -2.91 11.74 40.73
C PRO A 25 -2.87 13.12 41.41
N SER A 26 -2.99 13.16 42.74
CA SER A 26 -3.00 14.40 43.54
C SER A 26 -1.65 15.11 43.64
N LEU A 27 -0.54 14.46 43.28
CA LEU A 27 0.81 15.03 43.37
C LEU A 27 1.27 15.78 42.11
N TRP A 28 0.53 15.66 41.01
CA TRP A 28 1.02 16.06 39.69
C TRP A 28 0.35 17.30 39.11
N GLY A 29 -0.72 17.85 39.70
CA GLY A 29 -1.29 19.16 39.32
C GLY A 29 -1.37 19.41 37.80
N ASP A 30 -0.97 20.59 37.32
CA ASP A 30 -0.88 20.91 35.88
C ASP A 30 0.19 20.08 35.13
N HIS A 31 1.15 19.47 35.85
CA HIS A 31 2.10 18.52 35.26
C HIS A 31 1.41 17.20 34.86
N CYS A 32 0.23 16.85 35.40
CA CYS A 32 -0.57 15.71 34.93
C CYS A 32 -0.87 15.83 33.44
N TYR A 33 -1.30 17.01 32.98
CA TYR A 33 -1.73 17.22 31.61
C TYR A 33 -0.55 17.14 30.64
N ALA A 34 0.58 17.77 30.97
CA ALA A 34 1.80 17.67 30.16
C ALA A 34 2.33 16.23 30.08
N ILE A 35 2.29 15.48 31.19
CA ILE A 35 2.71 14.08 31.23
C ILE A 35 1.74 13.20 30.44
N MET A 36 0.43 13.46 30.52
CA MET A 36 -0.58 12.72 29.76
C MET A 36 -0.44 12.95 28.26
N LEU A 37 -0.15 14.18 27.83
CA LEU A 37 0.16 14.50 26.44
C LEU A 37 1.41 13.75 25.94
N ILE A 38 2.51 13.84 26.70
CA ILE A 38 3.75 13.12 26.36
C ILE A 38 3.51 11.61 26.32
N TYR A 39 2.72 11.08 27.27
CA TYR A 39 2.33 9.67 27.28
C TYR A 39 1.59 9.28 26.00
N HIS A 40 0.57 10.04 25.58
CA HIS A 40 -0.14 9.78 24.33
C HIS A 40 0.79 9.83 23.10
N GLN A 41 1.71 10.80 23.05
CA GLN A 41 2.67 10.89 21.95
C GLN A 41 3.64 9.71 21.92
N VAL A 42 4.15 9.29 23.08
CA VAL A 42 5.06 8.14 23.22
C VAL A 42 4.34 6.84 22.88
N THR A 43 3.14 6.63 23.40
CA THR A 43 2.33 5.44 23.10
C THR A 43 2.03 5.34 21.61
N HIS A 44 1.62 6.43 20.96
CA HIS A 44 1.40 6.45 19.51
C HIS A 44 2.67 6.16 18.73
N ALA A 45 3.81 6.75 19.11
CA ALA A 45 5.09 6.52 18.42
C ALA A 45 5.63 5.09 18.60
N LEU A 46 5.36 4.45 19.74
CA LEU A 46 5.68 3.04 19.99
C LEU A 46 4.77 2.12 19.17
N GLU A 47 3.51 2.50 18.99
CA GLU A 47 2.58 1.73 18.18
C GLU A 47 2.88 1.88 16.68
N GLN A 48 3.21 3.09 16.22
CA GLN A 48 3.50 3.40 14.83
C GLN A 48 4.62 4.44 14.75
N SER A 49 5.77 4.03 14.23
CA SER A 49 6.88 4.97 14.02
C SER A 49 6.54 5.98 12.93
N LEU A 50 6.93 7.25 13.14
CA LEU A 50 6.72 8.35 12.19
C LEU A 50 7.32 8.03 10.81
N HIS A 51 8.51 7.40 10.77
CA HIS A 51 9.20 7.12 9.52
C HIS A 51 8.49 6.07 8.66
N LYS A 52 7.82 5.10 9.29
CA LYS A 52 7.08 4.03 8.61
C LYS A 52 5.59 4.32 8.44
N SER A 53 5.12 5.50 8.87
CA SER A 53 3.71 5.87 8.80
C SER A 53 3.36 6.72 7.58
N ILE A 54 2.07 6.79 7.25
CA ILE A 54 1.55 7.60 6.16
C ILE A 54 1.56 9.08 6.58
N PRO A 55 2.24 9.98 5.86
CA PRO A 55 2.42 11.36 6.29
C PRO A 55 1.13 12.11 6.62
N ARG A 56 0.05 11.91 5.85
CA ARG A 56 -1.24 12.59 6.10
C ARG A 56 -1.94 12.09 7.36
N VAL A 57 -1.80 10.81 7.70
CA VAL A 57 -2.39 10.22 8.91
C VAL A 57 -1.67 10.79 10.14
N GLU A 58 -0.33 10.77 10.12
CA GLU A 58 0.49 11.34 11.20
C GLU A 58 0.30 12.85 11.35
N THR A 59 0.21 13.58 10.22
CA THR A 59 -0.05 15.02 10.26
C THR A 59 -1.40 15.31 10.92
N ARG A 60 -2.45 14.55 10.61
CA ARG A 60 -3.77 14.73 11.22
C ARG A 60 -3.75 14.45 12.73
N TYR A 61 -3.03 13.41 13.15
CA TYR A 61 -2.82 13.09 14.56
C TYR A 61 -2.07 14.23 15.26
N PHE A 62 -0.92 14.61 14.71
CA PHE A 62 -0.05 15.65 15.26
C PHE A 62 -0.73 17.01 15.35
N ILE A 63 -1.59 17.39 14.40
CA ILE A 63 -2.38 18.63 14.50
C ILE A 63 -3.28 18.63 15.73
N SER A 64 -3.90 17.50 16.07
CA SER A 64 -4.75 17.41 17.27
C SER A 64 -3.91 17.52 18.53
N PHE A 65 -2.81 16.78 18.55
CA PHE A 65 -1.85 16.81 19.65
C PHE A 65 -1.29 18.21 19.90
N TYR A 66 -0.83 18.89 18.84
CA TYR A 66 -0.27 20.24 18.91
C TYR A 66 -1.31 21.31 19.28
N ASP A 67 -2.61 21.05 19.06
CA ASP A 67 -3.69 21.91 19.53
C ASP A 67 -3.80 21.94 21.05
N GLU A 68 -3.45 20.83 21.70
CA GLU A 68 -3.51 20.63 23.15
C GLU A 68 -2.24 21.11 23.87
N GLU A 69 -1.13 21.31 23.15
CA GLU A 69 0.11 21.84 23.73
C GLU A 69 -0.06 23.28 24.27
N GLU A 70 0.50 23.53 25.45
CA GLU A 70 0.46 24.85 26.10
C GLU A 70 1.37 25.88 25.39
N LEU A 71 2.56 25.44 24.96
CA LEU A 71 3.57 26.29 24.29
C LEU A 71 3.42 26.30 22.75
N LYS A 72 2.25 25.95 22.24
CA LYS A 72 1.99 25.94 20.80
C LYS A 72 2.16 27.31 20.19
N ASN A 73 2.62 27.34 18.94
CA ASN A 73 2.61 28.52 18.12
C ASN A 73 1.26 28.61 17.38
N ASP A 74 0.41 29.56 17.78
CA ASP A 74 -0.93 29.74 17.21
C ASP A 74 -0.91 30.02 15.70
N VAL A 75 0.13 30.68 15.19
CA VAL A 75 0.25 30.97 13.75
C VAL A 75 0.52 29.68 12.97
N LEU A 76 1.45 28.84 13.46
CA LEU A 76 1.73 27.54 12.85
C LEU A 76 0.51 26.62 12.91
N LEU A 77 -0.14 26.51 14.07
CA LEU A 77 -1.31 25.66 14.24
C LEU A 77 -2.47 26.10 13.33
N ARG A 78 -2.81 27.39 13.31
CA ARG A 78 -3.96 27.89 12.53
C ARG A 78 -3.68 27.90 11.03
N PHE A 79 -2.57 28.52 10.60
CA PHE A 79 -2.29 28.73 9.18
C PHE A 79 -1.56 27.57 8.53
N ALA A 80 -0.45 27.11 9.12
CA ALA A 80 0.38 26.07 8.49
C ALA A 80 -0.23 24.67 8.62
N ALA A 81 -0.98 24.42 9.70
CA ALA A 81 -1.51 23.09 9.99
C ALA A 81 -3.00 22.95 9.66
N LYS A 82 -3.90 23.68 10.34
CA LYS A 82 -5.35 23.51 10.20
C LYS A 82 -5.88 23.98 8.85
N LEU A 83 -5.51 25.17 8.39
CA LEU A 83 -6.00 25.71 7.11
C LEU A 83 -5.45 24.94 5.90
N ASP A 84 -4.15 24.67 5.85
CA ASP A 84 -3.53 23.86 4.79
C ASP A 84 -4.16 22.46 4.70
N PHE A 85 -4.30 21.78 5.85
CA PHE A 85 -4.90 20.46 5.89
C PHE A 85 -6.34 20.45 5.35
N ASN A 86 -7.17 21.41 5.79
CA ASN A 86 -8.56 21.52 5.38
C ASN A 86 -8.69 21.90 3.88
N LEU A 87 -7.84 22.80 3.37
CA LEU A 87 -7.83 23.16 1.96
C LEU A 87 -7.50 21.95 1.08
N LEU A 88 -6.47 21.19 1.44
CA LEU A 88 -6.13 19.95 0.73
C LEU A 88 -7.21 18.88 0.90
N GLN A 89 -7.86 18.80 2.06
CA GLN A 89 -8.99 17.88 2.25
C GLN A 89 -10.17 18.22 1.32
N MET A 90 -10.44 19.50 1.04
CA MET A 90 -11.46 19.90 0.08
C MET A 90 -11.12 19.40 -1.33
N LEU A 91 -9.86 19.57 -1.76
CA LEU A 91 -9.38 19.02 -3.03
C LEU A 91 -9.54 17.49 -3.05
N HIS A 92 -9.11 16.80 -1.99
CA HIS A 92 -9.22 15.34 -1.91
C HIS A 92 -10.67 14.85 -1.97
N LYS A 93 -11.63 15.59 -1.39
CA LYS A 93 -13.06 15.29 -1.50
C LYS A 93 -13.60 15.48 -2.92
N GLN A 94 -13.10 16.47 -3.65
CA GLN A 94 -13.46 16.67 -5.06
C GLN A 94 -12.95 15.51 -5.93
N GLU A 95 -11.67 15.15 -5.78
CA GLU A 95 -11.07 14.01 -6.46
C GLU A 95 -11.81 12.70 -6.14
N LEU A 96 -12.12 12.45 -4.87
CA LEU A 96 -12.89 11.27 -4.45
C LEU A 96 -14.29 11.26 -5.06
N SER A 97 -14.95 12.41 -5.16
CA SER A 97 -16.26 12.53 -5.81
C SER A 97 -16.18 12.19 -7.30
N GLU A 98 -15.11 12.60 -7.99
CA GLU A 98 -14.87 12.25 -9.38
C GLU A 98 -14.66 10.74 -9.55
N VAL A 99 -13.75 10.16 -8.77
CA VAL A 99 -13.46 8.71 -8.79
C VAL A 99 -14.71 7.90 -8.45
N SER A 100 -15.48 8.32 -7.45
CA SER A 100 -16.71 7.62 -7.05
C SER A 100 -17.79 7.69 -8.13
N LYS A 101 -17.91 8.81 -8.83
CA LYS A 101 -18.83 8.94 -9.96
C LYS A 101 -18.41 8.04 -11.12
N TRP A 102 -17.13 8.09 -11.49
CA TRP A 102 -16.56 7.20 -12.52
C TRP A 102 -16.79 5.73 -12.19
N TRP A 103 -16.53 5.31 -10.94
CA TRP A 103 -16.74 3.92 -10.50
C TRP A 103 -18.22 3.51 -10.57
N LYS A 104 -19.12 4.41 -10.17
CA LYS A 104 -20.56 4.18 -10.26
C LYS A 104 -21.04 4.07 -11.70
N ASP A 105 -20.51 4.87 -12.60
CA ASP A 105 -20.88 4.86 -14.03
C ASP A 105 -20.44 3.57 -14.74
N LEU A 106 -19.38 2.89 -14.25
CA LEU A 106 -18.96 1.57 -14.71
C LEU A 106 -19.88 0.42 -14.24
N ASP A 107 -20.59 0.62 -13.13
CA ASP A 107 -21.57 -0.31 -12.56
C ASP A 107 -21.08 -1.77 -12.38
N PHE A 108 -19.81 -1.94 -11.99
CA PHE A 108 -19.25 -3.27 -11.72
C PHE A 108 -19.91 -4.01 -10.56
N MET A 109 -20.52 -3.28 -9.62
CA MET A 109 -21.17 -3.93 -8.48
C MET A 109 -22.43 -4.70 -8.86
N THR A 110 -23.06 -4.37 -9.99
CA THR A 110 -24.18 -5.14 -10.53
C THR A 110 -23.72 -6.14 -11.60
N THR A 111 -22.76 -5.74 -12.44
CA THR A 111 -22.32 -6.51 -13.60
C THR A 111 -21.24 -7.55 -13.29
N LEU A 112 -20.42 -7.31 -12.26
CA LEU A 112 -19.35 -8.17 -11.77
C LEU A 112 -19.48 -8.37 -10.24
N PRO A 113 -20.57 -9.02 -9.76
CA PRO A 113 -20.90 -9.09 -8.33
C PRO A 113 -19.91 -9.93 -7.50
N TYR A 114 -19.01 -10.67 -8.15
CA TYR A 114 -17.93 -11.40 -7.48
C TYR A 114 -16.79 -10.50 -7.01
N ALA A 115 -16.64 -9.31 -7.60
CA ALA A 115 -15.53 -8.42 -7.33
C ALA A 115 -15.79 -7.53 -6.09
N ARG A 116 -14.72 -7.15 -5.41
CA ARG A 116 -14.76 -6.36 -4.17
C ARG A 116 -15.01 -4.87 -4.49
N ASP A 117 -15.99 -4.25 -3.82
CA ASP A 117 -16.20 -2.80 -3.90
C ASP A 117 -15.15 -2.02 -3.11
N ARG A 118 -14.16 -1.44 -3.79
CA ARG A 118 -12.96 -0.87 -3.16
C ARG A 118 -12.50 0.48 -3.72
N ALA A 119 -13.26 1.13 -4.61
CA ALA A 119 -12.80 2.38 -5.26
C ALA A 119 -12.40 3.48 -4.27
N VAL A 120 -13.17 3.67 -3.18
CA VAL A 120 -12.84 4.63 -2.11
C VAL A 120 -11.53 4.28 -1.41
N LYS A 121 -11.25 2.99 -1.19
CA LYS A 121 -10.00 2.53 -0.56
C LYS A 121 -8.80 2.69 -1.50
N CYS A 122 -9.01 2.44 -2.79
CA CYS A 122 -8.00 2.68 -3.81
C CYS A 122 -7.57 4.15 -3.79
N TYR A 123 -8.53 5.07 -3.70
CA TYR A 123 -8.25 6.49 -3.54
C TYR A 123 -7.52 6.83 -2.24
N PHE A 124 -7.89 6.24 -1.10
CA PHE A 124 -7.16 6.44 0.16
C PHE A 124 -5.68 6.03 0.04
N ARG A 125 -5.39 4.90 -0.64
CA ARG A 125 -4.02 4.48 -0.91
C ARG A 125 -3.26 5.53 -1.73
N THR A 126 -3.88 6.13 -2.75
CA THR A 126 -3.17 7.13 -3.60
C THR A 126 -2.85 8.42 -2.86
N VAL A 127 -3.73 8.89 -1.96
CA VAL A 127 -3.45 10.02 -1.06
C VAL A 127 -2.24 9.73 -0.16
N GLY A 128 -2.06 8.47 0.24
CA GLY A 128 -0.87 8.04 0.97
C GLY A 128 0.42 8.16 0.17
N VAL A 129 0.39 7.94 -1.15
CA VAL A 129 1.57 8.01 -2.02
C VAL A 129 1.97 9.47 -2.25
N TYR A 130 1.01 10.36 -2.53
CA TYR A 130 1.23 11.79 -2.69
C TYR A 130 -0.03 12.58 -2.36
N ALA A 131 0.08 13.48 -1.38
CA ALA A 131 -1.05 14.29 -0.90
C ALA A 131 -1.03 15.73 -1.42
N GLU A 132 0.11 16.17 -1.94
CA GLU A 132 0.36 17.54 -2.36
C GLU A 132 -0.49 17.92 -3.58
N PRO A 133 -0.96 19.17 -3.70
CA PRO A 133 -1.98 19.56 -4.67
C PRO A 133 -1.53 19.42 -6.12
N GLN A 134 -0.24 19.60 -6.41
CA GLN A 134 0.33 19.43 -7.75
C GLN A 134 0.23 18.00 -8.31
N TYR A 135 -0.10 17.02 -7.47
CA TYR A 135 -0.28 15.62 -7.88
C TYR A 135 -1.75 15.20 -7.96
N SER A 136 -2.68 16.16 -8.07
CA SER A 136 -4.12 15.90 -8.12
C SER A 136 -4.51 14.94 -9.25
N GLU A 137 -4.11 15.26 -10.49
CA GLU A 137 -4.39 14.43 -11.66
C GLU A 137 -3.78 13.02 -11.51
N ALA A 138 -2.53 12.95 -11.07
CA ALA A 138 -1.85 11.68 -10.82
C ALA A 138 -2.61 10.82 -9.78
N ARG A 139 -3.23 11.42 -8.75
CA ARG A 139 -3.95 10.67 -7.70
C ARG A 139 -5.19 10.02 -8.27
N VAL A 140 -5.92 10.77 -9.09
CA VAL A 140 -7.13 10.30 -9.75
C VAL A 140 -6.79 9.17 -10.72
N MET A 141 -5.77 9.36 -11.56
CA MET A 141 -5.29 8.31 -12.49
C MET A 141 -4.87 7.05 -11.71
N LEU A 142 -4.01 7.19 -10.71
CA LEU A 142 -3.55 6.04 -9.92
C LEU A 142 -4.72 5.34 -9.21
N ALA A 143 -5.72 6.08 -8.71
CA ALA A 143 -6.85 5.49 -8.01
C ALA A 143 -7.73 4.67 -8.96
N LYS A 144 -7.99 5.18 -10.17
CA LYS A 144 -8.72 4.47 -11.22
C LYS A 144 -7.96 3.21 -11.66
N THR A 145 -6.64 3.32 -11.83
CA THR A 145 -5.78 2.18 -12.19
C THR A 145 -5.77 1.09 -11.11
N ILE A 146 -5.59 1.45 -9.83
CA ILE A 146 -5.63 0.47 -8.72
C ILE A 146 -7.01 -0.21 -8.64
N ALA A 147 -8.09 0.55 -8.80
CA ALA A 147 -9.44 -0.01 -8.80
C ALA A 147 -9.65 -1.03 -9.94
N MET A 148 -9.18 -0.72 -11.16
CA MET A 148 -9.22 -1.67 -12.28
C MET A 148 -8.34 -2.91 -12.04
N ILE A 149 -7.12 -2.74 -11.51
CA ILE A 149 -6.24 -3.87 -11.16
C ILE A 149 -6.95 -4.77 -10.13
N SER A 150 -7.65 -4.21 -9.15
CA SER A 150 -8.40 -4.99 -8.16
C SER A 150 -9.51 -5.86 -8.79
N ILE A 151 -10.20 -5.37 -9.82
CA ILE A 151 -11.19 -6.18 -10.57
C ILE A 151 -10.51 -7.33 -11.31
N VAL A 152 -9.36 -7.06 -11.91
CA VAL A 152 -8.57 -8.08 -12.60
C VAL A 152 -8.10 -9.13 -11.59
N ASP A 153 -7.52 -8.72 -10.46
CA ASP A 153 -7.11 -9.61 -9.36
C ASP A 153 -8.24 -10.54 -8.90
N ASP A 154 -9.43 -9.97 -8.61
CA ASP A 154 -10.61 -10.76 -8.23
C ASP A 154 -11.04 -11.75 -9.32
N THR A 155 -10.87 -11.38 -10.58
CA THR A 155 -11.17 -12.27 -11.72
C THR A 155 -10.21 -13.45 -11.78
N PHE A 156 -8.91 -13.24 -11.53
CA PHE A 156 -7.93 -14.33 -11.51
C PHE A 156 -8.04 -15.21 -10.26
N ASN A 157 -8.37 -14.62 -9.10
CA ASN A 157 -8.32 -15.31 -7.81
C ASN A 157 -9.63 -15.99 -7.41
N ALA A 158 -10.79 -15.42 -7.76
CA ALA A 158 -12.06 -15.85 -7.20
C ALA A 158 -13.08 -16.37 -8.22
N TYR A 159 -12.89 -16.14 -9.53
CA TYR A 159 -13.95 -16.39 -10.50
C TYR A 159 -13.53 -17.08 -11.79
N GLY A 160 -12.49 -16.60 -12.47
CA GLY A 160 -12.10 -17.08 -13.79
C GLY A 160 -11.56 -18.51 -13.78
N ILE A 161 -11.88 -19.28 -14.81
CA ILE A 161 -11.28 -20.61 -15.04
C ILE A 161 -10.04 -20.49 -15.93
N VAL A 162 -9.07 -21.42 -15.81
CA VAL A 162 -7.78 -21.37 -16.55
C VAL A 162 -7.92 -20.99 -18.02
N LYS A 163 -8.85 -21.66 -18.72
CA LYS A 163 -9.03 -21.45 -20.16
C LYS A 163 -9.50 -20.04 -20.48
N GLU A 164 -10.36 -19.46 -19.65
CA GLU A 164 -10.82 -18.08 -19.81
C GLU A 164 -9.70 -17.10 -19.45
N LEU A 165 -8.98 -17.34 -18.34
CA LEU A 165 -7.86 -16.52 -17.90
C LEU A 165 -6.71 -16.50 -18.92
N GLU A 166 -6.47 -17.61 -19.64
CA GLU A 166 -5.48 -17.68 -20.71
C GLU A 166 -5.85 -16.76 -21.88
N VAL A 167 -7.12 -16.79 -22.31
CA VAL A 167 -7.63 -15.91 -23.37
C VAL A 167 -7.62 -14.45 -22.91
N TYR A 168 -8.04 -14.17 -21.68
CA TYR A 168 -8.01 -12.83 -21.09
C TYR A 168 -6.59 -12.27 -21.03
N THR A 169 -5.62 -13.10 -20.63
CA THR A 169 -4.20 -12.73 -20.62
C THR A 169 -3.71 -12.41 -22.01
N ASP A 170 -3.96 -13.25 -23.01
CA ASP A 170 -3.55 -13.04 -24.41
C ASP A 170 -4.17 -11.75 -24.98
N ASP A 171 -5.44 -11.47 -24.72
CA ASP A 171 -6.11 -10.26 -25.18
C ASP A 171 -5.56 -8.99 -24.50
N ILE A 172 -5.18 -9.04 -23.22
CA ILE A 172 -4.45 -7.96 -22.55
C ILE A 172 -3.05 -7.79 -23.14
N GLN A 173 -2.34 -8.88 -23.47
CA GLN A 173 -1.03 -8.78 -24.11
C GLN A 173 -1.12 -8.11 -25.49
N ARG A 174 -2.18 -8.39 -26.26
CA ARG A 174 -2.45 -7.78 -27.57
C ARG A 174 -2.87 -6.32 -27.44
N TRP A 175 -3.67 -6.00 -26.43
CA TRP A 175 -4.23 -4.66 -26.20
C TRP A 175 -5.06 -4.17 -27.41
N ASP A 176 -5.94 -5.04 -27.92
CA ASP A 176 -6.74 -4.78 -29.13
C ASP A 176 -8.21 -5.15 -28.89
N ILE A 177 -9.10 -4.14 -28.97
CA ILE A 177 -10.54 -4.29 -28.77
C ILE A 177 -11.20 -5.21 -29.81
N ASN A 178 -10.59 -5.38 -30.99
CA ASN A 178 -11.21 -6.15 -32.08
C ASN A 178 -11.36 -7.64 -31.76
N GLN A 179 -10.67 -8.16 -30.75
CA GLN A 179 -10.70 -9.56 -30.36
C GLN A 179 -11.58 -9.83 -29.13
N ILE A 180 -12.31 -8.83 -28.64
CA ILE A 180 -13.14 -8.92 -27.42
C ILE A 180 -14.17 -10.07 -27.46
N ASP A 181 -14.62 -10.49 -28.64
CA ASP A 181 -15.58 -11.57 -28.82
C ASP A 181 -15.05 -12.96 -28.40
N ARG A 182 -13.73 -13.10 -28.23
CA ARG A 182 -13.12 -14.33 -27.69
C ARG A 182 -13.39 -14.52 -26.20
N LEU A 183 -13.68 -13.44 -25.48
CA LEU A 183 -13.88 -13.46 -24.03
C LEU A 183 -15.32 -13.83 -23.67
N PRO A 184 -15.54 -14.46 -22.50
CA PRO A 184 -16.87 -14.55 -21.91
C PRO A 184 -17.46 -13.16 -21.64
N ASP A 185 -18.79 -13.04 -21.68
CA ASP A 185 -19.46 -11.73 -21.61
C ASP A 185 -19.09 -10.91 -20.36
N TYR A 186 -18.87 -11.54 -19.20
CA TYR A 186 -18.46 -10.82 -17.99
C TYR A 186 -17.03 -10.24 -18.10
N MET A 187 -16.09 -10.97 -18.70
CA MET A 187 -14.71 -10.50 -18.90
C MET A 187 -14.63 -9.38 -19.93
N LYS A 188 -15.54 -9.33 -20.90
CA LYS A 188 -15.62 -8.22 -21.86
C LYS A 188 -15.83 -6.88 -21.15
N ILE A 189 -16.57 -6.88 -20.05
CA ILE A 189 -16.91 -5.69 -19.26
C ILE A 189 -15.63 -5.08 -18.67
N SER A 190 -14.85 -5.87 -17.93
CA SER A 190 -13.60 -5.40 -17.33
C SER A 190 -12.53 -5.10 -18.38
N TYR A 191 -12.43 -5.89 -19.46
CA TYR A 191 -11.47 -5.68 -20.54
C TYR A 191 -11.71 -4.35 -21.27
N LYS A 192 -12.96 -4.09 -21.66
CA LYS A 192 -13.32 -2.84 -22.35
C LYS A 192 -13.05 -1.64 -21.46
N ALA A 193 -13.49 -1.68 -20.20
CA ALA A 193 -13.27 -0.58 -19.26
C ALA A 193 -11.77 -0.30 -19.02
N LEU A 194 -10.93 -1.34 -19.00
CA LEU A 194 -9.48 -1.20 -18.90
C LEU A 194 -8.90 -0.50 -20.14
N LEU A 195 -9.32 -0.89 -21.35
CA LEU A 195 -8.87 -0.23 -22.58
C LEU A 195 -9.31 1.24 -22.64
N ASP A 196 -10.58 1.51 -22.31
CA ASP A 196 -11.13 2.87 -22.28
C ASP A 196 -10.38 3.75 -21.28
N LEU A 197 -10.08 3.25 -20.08
CA LEU A 197 -9.29 3.98 -19.06
C LEU A 197 -7.92 4.43 -19.59
N TYR A 198 -7.20 3.55 -20.29
CA TYR A 198 -5.88 3.86 -20.86
C TYR A 198 -5.93 4.64 -22.17
N ASN A 199 -7.11 4.77 -22.78
CA ASN A 199 -7.35 5.70 -23.88
C ASN A 199 -7.61 7.12 -23.35
N ASP A 200 -8.27 7.24 -22.20
CA ASP A 200 -8.47 8.53 -21.51
C ASP A 200 -7.17 9.13 -20.97
N TYR A 201 -6.16 8.29 -20.70
CA TYR A 201 -4.82 8.75 -20.34
C TYR A 201 -4.08 9.29 -21.57
N GLU A 202 -4.31 10.57 -21.91
CA GLU A 202 -3.72 11.28 -23.07
C GLU A 202 -2.19 11.57 -22.94
N THR A 203 -1.35 10.62 -22.53
CA THR A 203 0.09 10.86 -22.29
C THR A 203 0.98 9.65 -22.59
N GLU A 204 2.30 9.86 -22.69
CA GLU A 204 3.32 8.80 -22.83
C GLU A 204 3.29 7.78 -21.67
N LEU A 205 2.80 8.20 -20.49
CA LEU A 205 2.54 7.33 -19.34
C LEU A 205 1.57 6.18 -19.68
N SER A 206 0.73 6.35 -20.72
CA SER A 206 -0.13 5.27 -21.21
C SER A 206 0.68 4.11 -21.78
N LYS A 207 1.83 4.33 -22.44
CA LYS A 207 2.63 3.26 -23.04
C LYS A 207 3.35 2.43 -21.98
N ASP A 208 4.02 3.10 -21.04
CA ASP A 208 4.73 2.42 -19.96
C ASP A 208 3.72 1.77 -19.00
N GLY A 209 2.64 2.48 -18.65
CA GLY A 209 1.57 1.91 -17.82
C GLY A 209 0.87 0.71 -18.44
N ARG A 210 0.77 0.63 -19.78
CA ARG A 210 0.29 -0.58 -20.49
C ARG A 210 1.27 -1.74 -20.35
N SER A 211 2.57 -1.46 -20.42
CA SER A 211 3.61 -2.49 -20.24
C SER A 211 3.55 -3.09 -18.84
N GLU A 212 3.46 -2.25 -17.81
CA GLU A 212 3.33 -2.67 -16.41
C GLU A 212 2.05 -3.49 -16.18
N MET A 213 0.90 -3.02 -16.69
CA MET A 213 -0.37 -3.77 -16.61
C MET A 213 -0.25 -5.15 -17.27
N LYS A 214 0.38 -5.22 -18.46
CA LYS A 214 0.61 -6.48 -19.16
C LYS A 214 1.47 -7.42 -18.34
N GLU A 215 2.47 -6.91 -17.62
CA GLU A 215 3.32 -7.71 -16.74
C GLU A 215 2.57 -8.24 -15.53
N ILE A 216 1.81 -7.39 -14.85
CA ILE A 216 0.97 -7.78 -13.72
C ILE A 216 0.04 -8.93 -14.12
N VAL A 217 -0.65 -8.79 -15.26
CA VAL A 217 -1.60 -9.81 -15.74
C VAL A 217 -0.91 -11.12 -16.13
N ARG A 218 0.31 -11.07 -16.71
CA ARG A 218 1.10 -12.28 -16.95
C ARG A 218 1.42 -12.99 -15.64
N ASN A 219 1.78 -12.24 -14.61
CA ASN A 219 2.13 -12.80 -13.30
C ASN A 219 0.90 -13.41 -12.62
N TYR A 220 -0.27 -12.75 -12.67
CA TYR A 220 -1.53 -13.33 -12.20
C TYR A 220 -1.88 -14.63 -12.90
N PHE A 221 -1.65 -14.72 -14.21
CA PHE A 221 -1.90 -15.98 -14.93
C PHE A 221 -0.95 -17.11 -14.51
N VAL A 222 0.32 -16.80 -14.28
CA VAL A 222 1.30 -17.76 -13.75
C VAL A 222 0.88 -18.24 -12.36
N GLU A 223 0.46 -17.33 -11.49
CA GLU A 223 -0.06 -17.64 -10.16
C GLU A 223 -1.30 -18.55 -10.22
N ALA A 224 -2.28 -18.20 -11.05
CA ALA A 224 -3.49 -19.01 -11.22
C ALA A 224 -3.16 -20.43 -11.72
N LYS A 225 -2.15 -20.58 -12.60
CA LYS A 225 -1.67 -21.90 -13.03
C LYS A 225 -1.07 -22.70 -11.88
N TRP A 226 -0.21 -22.08 -11.06
CA TRP A 226 0.38 -22.74 -9.90
C TRP A 226 -0.68 -23.24 -8.92
N PHE A 227 -1.68 -22.40 -8.63
CA PHE A 227 -2.81 -22.77 -7.78
C PHE A 227 -3.53 -24.02 -8.31
N ILE A 228 -3.86 -24.04 -9.60
CA ILE A 228 -4.70 -25.08 -10.19
C ILE A 228 -3.94 -26.39 -10.41
N GLU A 229 -2.65 -26.31 -10.71
CA GLU A 229 -1.77 -27.48 -10.83
C GLU A 229 -1.33 -28.03 -9.46
N GLY A 230 -1.68 -27.36 -8.35
CA GLY A 230 -1.16 -27.66 -7.02
C GLY A 230 0.37 -27.53 -6.94
N TYR A 231 0.95 -26.76 -7.85
CA TYR A 231 2.38 -26.57 -7.95
C TYR A 231 2.79 -25.47 -6.97
N MET A 232 3.55 -25.85 -5.95
CA MET A 232 4.24 -24.88 -5.12
C MET A 232 5.59 -24.56 -5.80
N PRO A 233 5.89 -23.31 -6.18
CA PRO A 233 7.20 -22.97 -6.72
C PRO A 233 8.24 -22.91 -5.60
N PRO A 234 9.54 -23.02 -5.89
CA PRO A 234 10.57 -22.66 -4.92
C PRO A 234 10.35 -21.22 -4.42
N VAL A 235 10.78 -20.85 -3.21
CA VAL A 235 10.65 -19.50 -2.63
C VAL A 235 11.15 -18.41 -3.57
N GLU A 236 12.22 -18.68 -4.32
CA GLU A 236 12.75 -17.75 -5.33
C GLU A 236 11.75 -17.40 -6.44
N LYS A 237 10.72 -18.23 -6.63
CA LYS A 237 9.72 -18.14 -7.69
C LYS A 237 8.28 -18.03 -7.16
N GLY A 238 7.96 -18.40 -5.93
CA GLY A 238 6.58 -18.52 -5.43
C GLY A 238 5.90 -17.21 -5.02
N ARG A 239 4.72 -16.93 -5.61
CA ARG A 239 3.73 -15.93 -5.16
C ARG A 239 2.34 -16.52 -5.42
N GLY A 240 1.52 -16.77 -4.39
CA GLY A 240 0.09 -17.09 -4.55
C GLY A 240 -0.58 -17.84 -3.40
N HIS A 241 -1.87 -18.19 -3.54
CA HIS A 241 -2.71 -18.65 -2.41
C HIS A 241 -2.66 -20.14 -2.02
N ILE A 242 -2.24 -21.07 -2.90
CA ILE A 242 -1.89 -22.48 -2.53
C ILE A 242 -0.37 -22.65 -2.36
N ALA A 243 0.36 -21.63 -2.78
CA ALA A 243 1.80 -21.53 -2.74
C ALA A 243 2.14 -20.19 -2.09
N THR A 244 1.59 -19.97 -0.88
CA THR A 244 1.91 -18.73 -0.16
C THR A 244 3.41 -18.68 0.04
N GLY A 245 3.99 -17.48 0.03
CA GLY A 245 5.44 -17.35 0.22
C GLY A 245 5.93 -18.14 1.45
N ILE A 246 5.10 -18.17 2.50
CA ILE A 246 5.30 -18.92 3.73
C ILE A 246 5.26 -20.44 3.49
N GLU A 247 4.24 -20.99 2.84
CA GLU A 247 4.15 -22.43 2.54
C GLU A 247 5.27 -22.91 1.61
N CYS A 248 5.64 -22.10 0.61
CA CYS A 248 6.80 -22.34 -0.24
C CYS A 248 8.09 -22.45 0.59
N TYR A 249 8.25 -21.55 1.56
CA TYR A 249 9.43 -21.51 2.43
C TYR A 249 9.48 -22.68 3.40
N MET A 250 8.35 -22.99 4.04
CA MET A 250 8.22 -24.17 4.90
C MET A 250 8.58 -25.44 4.15
N ARG A 251 8.12 -25.60 2.90
CA ARG A 251 8.46 -26.78 2.08
C ARG A 251 9.94 -26.81 1.70
N ASP A 252 10.49 -25.71 1.20
CA ASP A 252 11.86 -25.69 0.65
C ASP A 252 12.92 -25.91 1.72
N TYR A 253 12.68 -25.38 2.92
CA TYR A 253 13.64 -25.41 4.02
C TYR A 253 13.26 -26.38 5.14
N GLY A 254 12.06 -26.98 5.09
CA GLY A 254 11.59 -27.96 6.09
C GLY A 254 11.34 -27.36 7.47
N VAL A 255 10.96 -26.08 7.53
CA VAL A 255 10.83 -25.28 8.75
C VAL A 255 9.37 -25.12 9.19
N SER A 256 9.14 -24.70 10.44
CA SER A 256 7.80 -24.38 10.94
C SER A 256 7.23 -23.11 10.31
N THR A 257 5.93 -22.88 10.49
CA THR A 257 5.28 -21.64 10.06
C THR A 257 5.87 -20.42 10.77
N GLU A 258 6.16 -20.53 12.06
CA GLU A 258 6.78 -19.47 12.86
C GLU A 258 8.17 -19.11 12.35
N GLU A 259 9.01 -20.11 12.07
CA GLU A 259 10.36 -19.91 11.52
C GLU A 259 10.31 -19.28 10.11
N ALA A 260 9.35 -19.68 9.28
CA ALA A 260 9.12 -19.06 7.98
C ALA A 260 8.65 -17.60 8.13
N MET A 261 7.70 -17.31 9.04
CA MET A 261 7.22 -15.95 9.29
C MET A 261 8.34 -15.04 9.80
N GLU A 262 9.17 -15.52 10.73
CA GLU A 262 10.33 -14.78 11.25
C GLU A 262 11.30 -14.44 10.11
N LYS A 263 11.55 -15.37 9.18
CA LYS A 263 12.39 -15.08 8.01
C LYS A 263 11.80 -14.00 7.11
N PHE A 264 10.50 -14.05 6.82
CA PHE A 264 9.86 -13.03 5.99
C PHE A 264 9.86 -11.65 6.69
N GLN A 265 9.78 -11.63 8.02
CA GLN A 265 9.93 -10.41 8.80
C GLN A 265 11.36 -9.85 8.72
N GLU A 266 12.39 -10.70 8.84
CA GLU A 266 13.79 -10.32 8.64
C GLU A 266 14.01 -9.75 7.22
N MET A 267 13.45 -10.38 6.19
CA MET A 267 13.52 -9.88 4.82
C MET A 267 12.85 -8.50 4.67
N ALA A 268 11.72 -8.27 5.34
CA ALA A 268 11.06 -6.97 5.35
C ALA A 268 11.91 -5.91 6.07
N GLU A 269 12.61 -6.26 7.15
CA GLU A 269 13.54 -5.37 7.85
C GLU A 269 14.76 -5.01 7.00
N ILE A 270 15.32 -5.98 6.28
CA ILE A 270 16.42 -5.76 5.31
C ILE A 270 15.94 -4.80 4.21
N ALA A 271 14.80 -5.09 3.59
CA ALA A 271 14.23 -4.23 2.56
C ALA A 271 13.96 -2.80 3.05
N TRP A 272 13.54 -2.62 4.31
CA TRP A 272 13.41 -1.29 4.92
C TRP A 272 14.75 -0.57 5.06
N LYS A 273 15.84 -1.29 5.38
CA LYS A 273 17.20 -0.73 5.41
C LYS A 273 17.66 -0.34 4.00
N ASP A 274 17.37 -1.15 2.99
CA ASP A 274 17.70 -0.85 1.58
C ASP A 274 16.95 0.40 1.09
N VAL A 275 15.66 0.52 1.41
CA VAL A 275 14.87 1.74 1.13
C VAL A 275 15.47 2.96 1.82
N ASN A 276 15.91 2.82 3.07
CA ASN A 276 16.56 3.90 3.81
C ASN A 276 17.91 4.31 3.21
N GLU A 277 18.70 3.35 2.74
CA GLU A 277 19.97 3.61 2.06
C GLU A 277 19.74 4.30 0.70
N GLY A 278 18.77 3.82 -0.08
CA GLY A 278 18.44 4.35 -1.40
C GLY A 278 17.96 5.81 -1.41
N ILE A 279 17.52 6.35 -0.28
CA ILE A 279 17.14 7.76 -0.13
C ILE A 279 18.29 8.68 0.34
N LEU A 280 19.45 8.12 0.69
CA LEU A 280 20.64 8.89 1.07
C LEU A 280 21.31 9.53 -0.15
N ARG A 281 21.97 10.66 0.08
CA ARG A 281 22.70 11.37 -0.99
C ARG A 281 24.09 10.77 -1.20
N PRO A 282 24.60 10.71 -2.44
CA PRO A 282 23.96 11.17 -3.68
C PRO A 282 22.89 10.18 -4.17
N THR A 283 21.71 10.70 -4.57
CA THR A 283 20.61 9.85 -5.05
C THR A 283 20.69 9.61 -6.56
N PRO A 284 20.34 8.42 -7.06
CA PRO A 284 20.40 8.09 -8.49
C PRO A 284 19.32 8.82 -9.31
N VAL A 285 18.22 9.21 -8.66
CA VAL A 285 17.09 9.95 -9.26
C VAL A 285 16.62 11.07 -8.34
N SER A 286 15.63 11.84 -8.78
CA SER A 286 15.02 12.90 -7.98
C SER A 286 14.41 12.35 -6.68
N THR A 287 14.65 13.05 -5.57
CA THR A 287 14.02 12.74 -4.27
C THR A 287 12.49 12.75 -4.33
N LYS A 288 11.89 13.48 -5.27
CA LYS A 288 10.44 13.47 -5.51
C LYS A 288 9.93 12.08 -5.87
N ILE A 289 10.68 11.34 -6.69
CA ILE A 289 10.37 9.97 -7.13
C ILE A 289 10.60 9.00 -5.97
N LEU A 290 11.76 9.10 -5.31
CA LEU A 290 12.10 8.25 -4.17
C LEU A 290 11.09 8.37 -3.01
N THR A 291 10.55 9.57 -2.79
CA THR A 291 9.49 9.79 -1.79
C THR A 291 8.24 8.96 -2.09
N ARG A 292 7.91 8.72 -3.37
CA ARG A 292 6.74 7.92 -3.74
C ARG A 292 6.96 6.43 -3.45
N ILE A 293 8.17 5.93 -3.71
CA ILE A 293 8.60 4.56 -3.36
C ILE A 293 8.55 4.37 -1.84
N LEU A 294 9.12 5.30 -1.07
CA LEU A 294 9.05 5.30 0.39
C LEU A 294 7.59 5.33 0.89
N ASN A 295 6.73 6.14 0.28
CA ASN A 295 5.33 6.22 0.68
C ASN A 295 4.55 4.94 0.33
N LEU A 296 4.90 4.21 -0.72
CA LEU A 296 4.34 2.88 -0.98
C LEU A 296 4.70 1.90 0.13
N ALA A 297 5.97 1.87 0.57
CA ALA A 297 6.40 1.05 1.70
C ALA A 297 5.64 1.40 3.00
N ARG A 298 5.47 2.70 3.28
CA ARG A 298 4.66 3.19 4.42
C ARG A 298 3.20 2.75 4.35
N ILE A 299 2.59 2.77 3.16
CA ILE A 299 1.22 2.31 2.99
C ILE A 299 1.11 0.82 3.31
N ILE A 300 2.07 0.00 2.87
CA ILE A 300 2.08 -1.43 3.15
C ILE A 300 2.19 -1.68 4.65
N ASP A 301 3.17 -1.08 5.32
CA ASP A 301 3.35 -1.18 6.78
C ASP A 301 2.08 -0.78 7.56
N VAL A 302 1.43 0.32 7.16
CA VAL A 302 0.22 0.81 7.86
C VAL A 302 -1.03 -0.01 7.53
N THR A 303 -1.14 -0.53 6.31
CA THR A 303 -2.32 -1.28 5.86
C THR A 303 -2.35 -2.69 6.41
N TYR A 304 -1.18 -3.32 6.54
CA TYR A 304 -1.05 -4.71 6.98
C TYR A 304 -0.50 -4.87 8.40
N LYS A 305 -0.54 -3.78 9.17
CA LYS A 305 -0.11 -3.75 10.56
C LYS A 305 -0.80 -4.85 11.38
N HIS A 306 -0.08 -5.41 12.34
CA HIS A 306 -0.55 -6.51 13.20
C HIS A 306 -0.92 -7.79 12.44
N ASN A 307 -0.37 -7.99 11.24
CA ASN A 307 -0.62 -9.17 10.40
C ASN A 307 -2.11 -9.32 10.06
N GLN A 308 -2.73 -8.19 9.67
CA GLN A 308 -4.14 -8.14 9.28
C GLN A 308 -4.27 -7.46 7.93
N ASP A 309 -5.05 -8.04 7.01
CA ASP A 309 -5.37 -7.41 5.74
C ASP A 309 -6.39 -6.28 5.92
N GLY A 310 -5.89 -5.08 6.19
CA GLY A 310 -6.68 -3.86 6.26
C GLY A 310 -7.23 -3.39 4.90
N TYR A 311 -6.81 -3.98 3.78
CA TYR A 311 -7.36 -3.70 2.45
C TYR A 311 -8.65 -4.47 2.20
N THR A 312 -8.67 -5.77 2.48
CA THR A 312 -9.91 -6.57 2.41
C THR A 312 -10.80 -6.32 3.63
N HIS A 313 -10.25 -6.23 4.83
CA HIS A 313 -11.00 -6.13 6.10
C HIS A 313 -10.74 -4.84 6.88
N PRO A 314 -11.21 -3.67 6.40
CA PRO A 314 -10.93 -2.37 7.00
C PRO A 314 -11.55 -2.21 8.39
N GLU A 315 -12.64 -2.93 8.67
CA GLU A 315 -13.31 -2.98 9.97
C GLU A 315 -12.51 -3.74 11.03
N LYS A 316 -11.68 -4.71 10.62
CA LYS A 316 -10.83 -5.49 11.53
C LYS A 316 -9.68 -4.67 12.12
N ARG A 317 -9.44 -3.44 11.64
CA ARG A 317 -8.57 -2.45 12.31
C ARG A 317 -9.01 -2.13 13.75
N CYS A 318 -10.25 -2.49 14.12
CA CYS A 318 -10.78 -2.40 15.48
C CYS A 318 -10.92 -3.76 16.21
N ALA A 319 -10.51 -4.89 15.60
CA ALA A 319 -10.67 -6.23 16.18
C ALA A 319 -9.42 -7.09 15.95
N VAL A 320 -8.72 -7.38 17.04
CA VAL A 320 -7.50 -8.19 17.09
C VAL A 320 -7.81 -9.66 16.82
N GLN A 321 -7.50 -10.14 15.61
CA GLN A 321 -7.15 -11.54 15.34
C GLN A 321 -6.13 -11.57 14.19
N PRO A 322 -4.99 -12.28 14.33
CA PRO A 322 -4.03 -12.50 13.25
C PRO A 322 -4.50 -13.62 12.32
N ASP A 323 -4.48 -13.38 11.01
CA ASP A 323 -4.69 -14.40 9.98
C ASP A 323 -3.35 -14.69 9.27
N ILE A 324 -3.01 -15.97 9.10
CA ILE A 324 -1.69 -16.46 8.67
C ILE A 324 -1.37 -16.11 7.20
N HIS A 325 -2.40 -15.82 6.39
CA HIS A 325 -2.25 -15.48 4.97
C HIS A 325 -1.68 -14.05 4.75
N ASP A 326 -1.93 -13.12 5.67
CA ASP A 326 -1.75 -11.67 5.46
C ASP A 326 -0.30 -11.19 5.66
N THR A 327 0.51 -11.94 6.41
CA THR A 327 1.97 -11.69 6.54
C THR A 327 2.72 -11.84 5.23
N SER A 328 2.25 -12.74 4.35
CA SER A 328 2.89 -13.00 3.06
C SER A 328 2.72 -11.82 2.10
N GLU A 329 1.56 -11.16 2.08
CA GLU A 329 1.30 -9.99 1.24
C GLU A 329 2.12 -8.76 1.67
N THR A 330 2.32 -8.59 2.98
CA THR A 330 3.12 -7.49 3.55
C THR A 330 4.58 -7.60 3.13
N ALA A 331 5.17 -8.77 3.37
CA ALA A 331 6.56 -9.03 3.05
C ALA A 331 6.77 -9.11 1.52
N VAL A 332 5.84 -9.70 0.75
CA VAL A 332 5.90 -9.70 -0.72
C VAL A 332 5.72 -8.30 -1.30
N GLY A 333 4.88 -7.45 -0.71
CA GLY A 333 4.70 -6.05 -1.10
C GLY A 333 5.96 -5.24 -0.86
N ILE A 334 6.58 -5.36 0.32
CA ILE A 334 7.84 -4.67 0.66
C ILE A 334 9.00 -5.22 -0.21
N LEU A 335 9.07 -6.54 -0.42
CA LEU A 335 10.04 -7.17 -1.34
C LEU A 335 9.82 -6.79 -2.80
N PHE A 336 8.58 -6.56 -3.23
CA PHE A 336 8.27 -6.05 -4.57
C PHE A 336 8.73 -4.60 -4.72
N VAL A 337 8.50 -3.76 -3.70
CA VAL A 337 9.03 -2.38 -3.66
C VAL A 337 10.56 -2.39 -3.68
N SER A 338 11.22 -3.26 -2.90
CA SER A 338 12.68 -3.40 -2.89
C SER A 338 13.25 -3.95 -4.21
N LYS A 339 12.69 -5.03 -4.76
CA LYS A 339 13.13 -5.59 -6.05
C LYS A 339 12.81 -4.69 -7.23
N SER A 340 11.76 -3.87 -7.16
CA SER A 340 11.50 -2.84 -8.17
C SER A 340 12.55 -1.73 -8.14
N THR A 341 13.27 -1.51 -7.02
CA THR A 341 14.46 -0.64 -7.00
C THR A 341 15.73 -1.29 -7.57
N GLU A 342 15.81 -2.63 -7.59
CA GLU A 342 16.95 -3.37 -8.18
C GLU A 342 16.74 -3.78 -9.66
N GLY A 343 15.48 -3.98 -10.07
CA GLY A 343 15.11 -4.60 -11.35
C GLY A 343 14.33 -3.71 -12.33
N LEU A 344 13.77 -2.58 -11.89
CA LEU A 344 13.37 -1.55 -12.85
C LEU A 344 14.66 -0.98 -13.40
N ASN A 345 14.94 -1.26 -14.67
CA ASN A 345 15.81 -0.42 -15.45
C ASN A 345 15.14 0.96 -15.53
N LEU A 346 15.26 1.77 -14.47
CA LEU A 346 14.66 3.08 -14.32
C LEU A 346 15.00 3.97 -15.53
N THR A 347 16.05 3.64 -16.30
CA THR A 347 16.36 4.34 -17.57
C THR A 347 15.29 4.22 -18.66
N SER A 348 14.38 3.21 -18.64
CA SER A 348 13.30 3.11 -19.63
C SER A 348 12.09 3.98 -19.33
N LEU A 349 11.83 4.28 -18.06
CA LEU A 349 10.85 5.27 -17.58
C LEU A 349 11.41 6.71 -17.55
N LEU A 350 12.66 6.91 -18.00
CA LEU A 350 13.45 8.14 -17.80
C LEU A 350 14.09 8.69 -19.09
N LYS A 351 13.47 8.52 -20.26
CA LYS A 351 13.84 9.36 -21.42
C LYS A 351 12.85 10.51 -21.58
N PRO A 352 13.35 11.75 -21.79
CA PRO A 352 12.53 12.95 -21.83
C PRO A 352 11.55 12.99 -23.01
#